data_AF-A0A8T2IK40-F1
#
_entry.id   AF-A0A8T2IK40-F1
#
_cell.length_a   1.000
_cell.length_b   1.000
_cell.length_c   1.000
_cell.angle_alpha   90.00
_cell.angle_beta   90.00
_cell.angle_gamma   90.00
#
_symmetry.space_group_name_H-M   'P 1'
#
loop_
_entity.id
_entity.type
_entity.pdbx_description
1 polymer ?
#
loop_
_entity_poly.entity_id
_entity_poly.type
_entity_poly.pdbx_seq_one_letter_code
_entity_poly.pdbx_strand_id
1 'polypeptide(L)'
;KFPVVITRSSNVYGPHQYPEKVIPKFISMLQHNRKCYIHGNGRQSRHFLYATDMVEALMTILRTGKIGEVYNIGTNFEISISQLARELIKMVR
;
A
#
# COMPACT_ATOMS: atom_id res chain seq x y z
N LYS A 1 33.38 -0.03 6.88
CA LYS A 1 32.00 0.47 6.73
C LYS A 1 31.09 -0.72 6.46
N PHE A 2 29.94 -0.83 7.13
CA PHE A 2 28.99 -1.92 6.92
C PHE A 2 28.19 -1.68 5.62
N PRO A 3 28.06 -2.67 4.72
CA PRO A 3 27.34 -2.49 3.46
C PRO A 3 25.83 -2.48 3.73
N VAL A 4 25.24 -1.28 3.76
CA VAL A 4 23.81 -1.07 3.99
C VAL A 4 23.17 -0.32 2.83
N VAL A 5 21.91 -0.62 2.54
CA VAL A 5 21.04 0.16 1.67
C VAL A 5 19.72 0.36 2.41
N ILE A 6 19.13 1.54 2.31
CA ILE A 6 17.86 1.86 2.99
C ILE A 6 16.78 2.07 1.93
N THR A 7 15.60 1.49 2.14
CA THR A 7 14.42 1.73 1.29
C THR A 7 13.32 2.40 2.08
N ARG A 8 12.61 3.34 1.47
CA ARG A 8 11.40 3.98 2.04
C ARG A 8 10.24 3.74 1.10
N SER A 9 9.27 2.94 1.51
CA SER A 9 8.11 2.62 0.69
C SER A 9 6.86 3.40 1.07
N SER A 10 5.99 3.61 0.08
CA SER A 10 4.59 3.99 0.30
C SER A 10 3.79 2.85 0.96
N ASN A 11 2.49 3.04 1.20
CA ASN A 11 1.65 2.02 1.83
C ASN A 11 1.55 0.77 0.94
N VAL A 12 2.21 -0.31 1.34
CA VAL A 12 2.16 -1.57 0.58
C VAL A 12 0.81 -2.27 0.82
N TYR A 13 0.23 -2.82 -0.24
CA TYR A 13 -0.98 -3.66 -0.18
C TYR A 13 -0.86 -4.87 -1.10
N GLY A 14 -1.58 -5.95 -0.78
CA GLY A 14 -1.60 -7.15 -1.60
C GLY A 14 -2.04 -8.39 -0.82
N PRO A 15 -1.95 -9.58 -1.45
CA PRO A 15 -2.22 -10.86 -0.81
C PRO A 15 -1.43 -11.05 0.49
N HIS A 16 -1.98 -11.86 1.41
CA HIS A 16 -1.39 -12.18 2.72
C HIS A 16 -1.26 -11.01 3.70
N GLN A 17 -1.82 -9.83 3.39
CA GLN A 17 -1.88 -8.72 4.34
C GLN A 17 -3.00 -8.95 5.37
N TYR A 18 -2.66 -8.92 6.66
CA TYR A 18 -3.62 -9.07 7.75
C TYR A 18 -4.72 -7.97 7.69
N PRO A 19 -6.01 -8.31 7.92
CA PRO A 19 -7.17 -7.42 7.71
C PRO A 19 -7.34 -6.34 8.80
N GLU A 20 -6.25 -5.81 9.32
CA GLU A 20 -6.21 -4.59 10.14
C GLU A 20 -5.99 -3.34 9.26
N LYS A 21 -5.22 -3.48 8.17
CA LYS A 21 -4.90 -2.40 7.24
C LYS A 21 -6.12 -2.05 6.37
N VAL A 22 -6.19 -0.81 5.89
CA VAL A 22 -7.41 -0.24 5.31
C VAL A 22 -7.98 -1.03 4.14
N ILE A 23 -7.15 -1.44 3.16
CA ILE A 23 -7.59 -2.21 1.99
C ILE A 23 -8.14 -3.60 2.39
N PRO A 24 -7.36 -4.48 3.06
CA PRO A 24 -7.87 -5.81 3.41
C PRO A 24 -9.01 -5.75 4.44
N LYS A 25 -9.04 -4.75 5.33
CA LYS A 25 -10.15 -4.53 6.26
C LYS A 25 -11.44 -4.17 5.52
N PHE A 26 -11.39 -3.26 4.54
CA PHE A 26 -12.55 -2.88 3.75
C PHE A 26 -13.05 -4.05 2.90
N ILE A 27 -12.15 -4.77 2.22
CA ILE A 27 -12.51 -5.98 1.46
C ILE A 27 -13.20 -7.00 2.38
N SER A 28 -12.60 -7.29 3.54
CA SER A 28 -13.19 -8.21 4.53
C SER A 28 -14.57 -7.75 4.99
N MET A 29 -14.77 -6.45 5.26
CA MET A 29 -16.08 -5.91 5.64
C MET A 29 -17.11 -6.09 4.53
N LEU A 30 -16.77 -5.73 3.29
CA LEU A 30 -17.67 -5.82 2.15
C LEU A 30 -18.06 -7.28 1.84
N GLN A 31 -17.12 -8.22 1.93
CA GLN A 31 -17.39 -9.66 1.80
C GLN A 31 -18.38 -10.19 2.84
N HIS A 32 -18.45 -9.56 4.02
CA HIS A 32 -19.42 -9.90 5.08
C HIS A 32 -20.67 -8.99 5.06
N ASN A 33 -20.94 -8.30 3.95
CA ASN A 33 -22.05 -7.34 3.81
C ASN A 33 -22.06 -6.24 4.89
N ARG A 34 -20.88 -5.88 5.41
CA ARG A 34 -20.69 -4.79 6.39
C ARG A 34 -20.24 -3.51 5.70
N LYS A 35 -20.54 -2.37 6.34
CA LYS A 35 -20.12 -1.05 5.87
C LYS A 35 -18.62 -0.84 6.11
N CYS A 36 -17.95 -0.11 5.20
CA CYS A 36 -16.60 0.38 5.44
C CYS A 36 -16.61 1.50 6.49
N TYR A 37 -15.92 1.32 7.62
CA TYR A 37 -15.80 2.35 8.64
C TYR A 37 -14.60 3.25 8.37
N ILE A 38 -14.84 4.55 8.18
CA ILE A 38 -13.81 5.56 7.95
C ILE A 38 -13.57 6.33 9.25
N HIS A 39 -12.30 6.41 9.66
CA HIS A 39 -11.89 7.24 10.78
C HIS A 39 -11.72 8.70 10.33
N GLY A 40 -12.28 9.63 11.09
CA GLY A 40 -12.24 11.06 10.76
C GLY A 40 -13.09 11.42 9.54
N ASN A 41 -12.62 12.38 8.74
CA ASN A 41 -13.36 12.90 7.58
C ASN A 41 -13.13 12.12 6.27
N GLY A 42 -12.24 11.12 6.26
CA GLY A 42 -11.93 10.31 5.07
C GLY A 42 -11.12 11.02 3.98
N ARG A 43 -10.67 12.25 4.22
CA ARG A 43 -9.87 13.05 3.27
C ARG A 43 -8.38 12.76 3.34
N GLN A 44 -7.95 11.98 4.34
CA GLN A 44 -6.56 11.52 4.40
C GLN A 44 -6.24 10.70 3.15
N SER A 45 -5.16 11.08 2.47
CA SER A 45 -4.73 10.48 1.22
C SER A 45 -3.45 9.70 1.39
N ARG A 46 -3.29 8.63 0.61
CA ARG A 46 -2.09 7.79 0.63
C ARG A 46 -1.77 7.33 -0.79
N HIS A 47 -0.47 7.13 -1.02
CA HIS A 47 0.03 6.34 -2.13
C HIS A 47 0.01 4.87 -1.73
N PHE A 48 -0.57 4.03 -2.59
CA PHE A 48 -0.55 2.59 -2.41
C PHE A 48 0.36 1.95 -3.44
N LEU A 49 1.23 1.05 -2.98
CA LEU A 49 2.18 0.30 -3.79
C LEU A 49 1.80 -1.17 -3.72
N TYR A 50 1.65 -1.83 -4.86
CA TYR A 50 1.31 -3.26 -4.84
C TYR A 50 2.50 -4.08 -4.34
N ALA A 51 2.22 -5.17 -3.62
CA ALA A 51 3.26 -6.00 -2.99
C ALA A 51 4.27 -6.56 -4.00
N THR A 52 3.82 -6.88 -5.22
CA THR A 52 4.73 -7.40 -6.26
C THR A 52 5.69 -6.30 -6.75
N ASP A 53 5.20 -5.08 -6.98
CA ASP A 53 6.05 -3.93 -7.36
C ASP A 53 7.10 -3.63 -6.28
N MET A 54 6.74 -3.77 -5.00
CA MET A 54 7.70 -3.62 -3.91
C MET A 54 8.81 -4.68 -3.97
N VAL A 55 8.45 -5.93 -4.24
CA VAL A 55 9.44 -7.02 -4.39
C VAL A 55 10.34 -6.76 -5.58
N GLU A 56 9.79 -6.33 -6.73
CA GLU A 56 10.58 -5.99 -7.92
C GLU A 56 11.57 -4.83 -7.66
N ALA A 57 11.12 -3.80 -6.94
CA ALA A 57 11.98 -2.70 -6.54
C ALA A 57 13.11 -3.16 -5.61
N LEU A 58 12.81 -4.00 -4.61
CA LEU A 58 13.82 -4.59 -3.72
C LEU A 58 14.83 -5.45 -4.50
N MET A 59 14.36 -6.29 -5.42
CA MET A 59 15.23 -7.13 -6.25
C MET A 59 16.14 -6.30 -7.15
N THR A 60 15.64 -5.17 -7.67
CA THR A 60 16.43 -4.23 -8.46
C THR A 60 17.50 -3.57 -7.61
N ILE A 61 17.13 -3.02 -6.45
CA ILE A 61 18.06 -2.35 -5.52
C ILE A 61 19.10 -3.32 -4.98
N LEU A 62 18.72 -4.58 -4.72
CA LEU A 62 19.66 -5.61 -4.29
C LEU A 62 20.75 -5.87 -5.35
N ARG A 63 20.39 -5.84 -6.64
CA ARG A 63 21.30 -6.13 -7.76
C ARG A 63 22.15 -4.93 -8.18
N THR A 64 21.57 -3.73 -8.18
CA THR A 64 22.18 -2.54 -8.81
C THR A 64 22.28 -1.34 -7.87
N GLY A 65 21.76 -1.45 -6.65
CA GLY A 65 21.79 -0.39 -5.66
C GLY A 65 23.20 -0.07 -5.20
N LYS A 66 23.44 1.19 -4.87
CA LYS A 66 24.72 1.67 -4.34
C LYS A 66 24.73 1.53 -2.82
N ILE A 67 25.80 0.95 -2.28
CA ILE A 67 26.02 0.83 -0.84
C ILE A 67 26.05 2.24 -0.21
N GLY A 68 25.27 2.42 0.85
CA GLY A 68 25.14 3.67 1.60
C GLY A 68 23.99 4.56 1.12
N GLU A 69 23.33 4.24 0.01
CA GLU A 69 22.25 5.05 -0.54
C GLU A 69 20.87 4.73 0.05
N VAL A 70 19.95 5.69 -0.16
CA VAL A 70 18.55 5.57 0.20
C VAL A 70 17.67 5.63 -1.05
N TYR A 71 16.74 4.69 -1.18
CA TYR A 71 15.81 4.60 -2.30
C TYR A 71 14.36 4.78 -1.85
N ASN A 72 13.65 5.72 -2.46
CA ASN A 72 12.20 5.89 -2.25
C ASN A 72 11.45 5.03 -3.27
N ILE A 73 10.50 4.21 -2.81
CA ILE A 73 9.71 3.29 -3.63
C ILE A 73 8.23 3.65 -3.45
N GLY A 74 7.57 4.07 -4.51
CA GLY A 74 6.18 4.51 -4.41
C GLY A 74 5.55 4.67 -5.78
N THR A 75 4.33 5.18 -5.76
CA THR A 75 3.55 5.44 -6.98
C THR A 75 3.22 6.93 -7.02
N ASN A 76 3.02 7.49 -8.22
CA ASN A 76 2.49 8.85 -8.36
C ASN A 76 0.97 8.91 -8.17
N PHE A 77 0.34 7.76 -7.91
CA PHE A 77 -1.10 7.67 -7.70
C PHE A 77 -1.44 7.85 -6.23
N GLU A 78 -2.13 8.94 -5.93
CA GLU A 78 -2.65 9.25 -4.61
C GLU A 78 -4.17 9.05 -4.57
N ILE A 79 -4.68 8.45 -3.49
CA ILE A 79 -6.11 8.24 -3.29
C ILE A 79 -6.52 8.54 -1.84
N SER A 80 -7.64 9.24 -1.66
CA SER A 80 -8.23 9.45 -0.34
C SER A 80 -8.92 8.18 0.17
N ILE A 81 -8.98 7.98 1.48
CA ILE A 81 -9.66 6.80 2.05
C ILE A 81 -11.15 6.75 1.69
N SER A 82 -11.80 7.92 1.57
CA SER A 82 -13.20 7.98 1.10
C SER A 82 -13.35 7.52 -0.36
N GLN A 83 -12.42 7.88 -1.24
CA GLN A 83 -12.43 7.44 -2.63
C GLN A 83 -12.09 5.96 -2.75
N LEU A 84 -11.08 5.49 -2.00
CA LEU A 84 -10.73 4.08 -1.92
C LEU A 84 -11.94 3.22 -1.52
N ALA A 85 -12.68 3.62 -0.49
CA ALA A 85 -13.89 2.91 -0.08
C ALA A 85 -14.94 2.84 -1.20
N ARG A 86 -15.15 3.94 -1.92
CA ARG A 86 -16.09 4.00 -3.06
C ARG A 86 -15.66 3.05 -4.19
N GLU A 87 -14.39 3.04 -4.56
CA GLU A 87 -13.89 2.15 -5.62
C GLU A 87 -14.03 0.68 -5.21
N LEU A 88 -13.68 0.31 -3.96
CA LEU A 88 -13.85 -1.06 -3.49
C LEU A 88 -15.32 -1.51 -3.47
N ILE A 89 -16.25 -0.63 -3.09
CA ILE A 89 -17.69 -0.93 -3.13
C ILE A 89 -18.16 -1.24 -4.56
N LYS A 90 -17.69 -0.49 -5.57
CA LYS A 90 -18.01 -0.73 -6.99
C LYS A 90 -17.43 -2.03 -7.55
N MET A 91 -16.34 -2.53 -6.97
CA MET A 91 -15.68 -3.75 -7.44
C MET A 91 -16.28 -5.02 -6.82
N VAL A 92 -16.83 -4.92 -5.61
CA VAL A 92 -17.43 -6.06 -4.89
C VAL A 92 -18.91 -6.23 -5.21
N ARG A 93 -19.60 -5.17 -5.64
CA ARG A 93 -20.99 -5.20 -6.11
C ARG A 93 -21.06 -5.27 -7.62
#